data_AF-A0A5C0WH02-F1
#
_entry.id   AF-A0A5C0WH02-F1
#
_cell.length_a   1.000
_cell.length_b   1.000
_cell.length_c   1.000
_cell.angle_alpha   90.00
_cell.angle_beta   90.00
_cell.angle_gamma   90.00
#
_symmetry.space_group_name_H-M   'P 1'
#
loop_
_entity.id
_entity.type
_entity.pdbx_description
1 polymer ?
#
loop_
_entity_poly.entity_id
_entity_poly.type
_entity_poly.pdbx_seq_one_letter_code
_entity_poly.pdbx_strand_id
1 'polypeptide(L)' 'MKKRFQSLNRQITVIIATLLLVLVTVYMSKRYFYSKEIELLTESCQQAGGKIILETNSLSMDYSFECQKK' A
#
# COMPACT_ATOMS: atom_id res chain seq x y z
N MET A 1 43.91 1.95 7.97
CA MET A 1 42.64 1.20 8.17
C MET A 1 41.40 2.10 8.28
N LYS A 2 41.44 3.23 9.00
CA LYS A 2 40.28 4.13 9.27
C LYS A 2 39.50 4.61 8.02
N LYS A 3 40.20 4.97 6.93
CA LYS A 3 39.58 5.45 5.67
C LYS A 3 38.77 4.37 4.90
N ARG A 4 39.20 3.10 4.97
CA ARG A 4 38.48 1.97 4.33
C ARG A 4 37.16 1.68 5.05
N PHE A 5 37.16 1.69 6.38
CA PHE A 5 35.95 1.51 7.20
C PHE A 5 34.92 2.63 6.96
N GLN A 6 35.38 3.89 6.83
CA GLN A 6 34.49 5.02 6.53
C GLN A 6 33.84 4.90 5.15
N SER A 7 34.57 4.43 4.15
CA SER A 7 34.04 4.17 2.80
C SER A 7 33.02 3.03 2.79
N LEU A 8 33.28 1.94 3.53
CA LEU A 8 32.37 0.81 3.67
C LEU A 8 31.06 1.20 4.37
N ASN A 9 31.14 1.95 5.47
CA ASN A 9 29.94 2.45 6.16
C ASN A 9 29.09 3.34 5.25
N ARG A 10 29.71 4.21 4.45
CA ARG A 10 28.98 5.05 3.49
C ARG A 10 28.23 4.22 2.45
N GLN A 11 28.84 3.16 1.91
CA GLN A 11 28.17 2.27 0.95
C GLN A 11 27.00 1.52 1.60
N ILE A 12 27.20 1.00 2.82
CA ILE A 12 26.13 0.31 3.57
C ILE A 12 24.97 1.25 3.86
N THR A 13 25.25 2.49 4.30
CA THR A 13 24.20 3.50 4.53
C THR A 13 23.39 3.79 3.27
N VAL A 14 24.06 3.92 2.12
CA VAL A 14 23.36 4.14 0.84
C VAL A 14 22.48 2.94 0.49
N ILE A 15 22.99 1.71 0.61
CA ILE A 15 22.22 0.50 0.33
C ILE A 15 20.98 0.41 1.24
N ILE A 16 21.13 0.65 2.54
CA ILE A 16 20.02 0.63 3.49
C ILE A 16 18.99 1.72 3.15
N ALA A 17 19.45 2.93 2.85
CA ALA A 17 18.57 4.04 2.49
C ALA A 17 17.77 3.74 1.21
N THR A 18 18.42 3.19 0.18
CA THR A 18 17.75 2.78 -1.06
C THR A 18 16.74 1.66 -0.80
N LEU A 19 17.10 0.66 0.01
CA LEU A 19 16.19 -0.43 0.36
C LEU A 19 14.95 0.09 1.10
N LEU A 20 15.13 0.97 2.09
CA LEU A 20 14.02 1.60 2.80
C LEU A 20 13.13 2.41 1.86
N LEU A 21 13.73 3.16 0.94
CA LEU A 21 12.98 3.95 -0.04
C LEU A 21 12.13 3.06 -0.93
N VAL A 22 12.67 1.95 -1.44
CA VAL A 22 11.91 0.96 -2.22
C VAL A 22 10.75 0.38 -1.41
N LEU A 23 10.99 -0.02 -0.16
CA LEU A 23 9.93 -0.56 0.72
C LEU A 23 8.79 0.44 0.95
N VAL A 24 9.13 1.71 1.21
CA VAL A 24 8.14 2.78 1.39
C VAL A 24 7.35 3.00 0.11
N THR A 25 8.02 3.06 -1.05
CA THR A 25 7.35 3.24 -2.35
C THR A 25 6.38 2.09 -2.64
N VAL A 26 6.80 0.84 -2.40
CA VAL A 26 5.95 -0.34 -2.58
C VAL A 26 4.74 -0.29 -1.64
N TYR A 27 4.95 0.02 -0.36
CA TYR A 27 3.88 0.13 0.62
C TYR A 27 2.86 1.22 0.24
N MET A 28 3.34 2.42 -0.11
CA MET A 28 2.48 3.53 -0.53
C MET A 28 1.70 3.19 -1.80
N SER A 29 2.35 2.53 -2.77
CA SER A 29 1.70 2.10 -4.01
C SER A 29 0.58 1.11 -3.72
N LYS A 30 0.84 0.07 -2.92
CA LYS A 30 -0.19 -0.90 -2.52
C LYS A 30 -1.37 -0.23 -1.84
N ARG A 31 -1.11 0.69 -0.89
CA ARG A 31 -2.17 1.43 -0.20
C ARG A 31 -2.99 2.29 -1.16
N TYR A 32 -2.34 2.94 -2.13
CA TYR A 32 -3.03 3.75 -3.13
C TYR A 32 -3.95 2.91 -4.01
N PHE A 33 -3.44 1.79 -4.56
CA PHE A 33 -4.25 0.88 -5.37
C PHE A 33 -5.38 0.25 -4.58
N TYR A 34 -5.13 -0.17 -3.33
CA TYR A 34 -6.15 -0.66 -2.41
C TYR A 34 -7.31 0.34 -2.24
N SER A 35 -6.99 1.61 -1.99
CA SER A 35 -8.02 2.65 -1.83
C SER A 35 -8.81 2.88 -3.13
N LYS A 36 -8.12 2.86 -4.28
CA LYS A 36 -8.76 3.08 -5.58
C LYS A 36 -9.63 1.91 -6.02
N GLU A 37 -9.22 0.69 -5.71
CA GLU A 37 -10.01 -0.51 -5.98
C GLU A 37 -11.33 -0.50 -5.19
N ILE A 38 -11.25 -0.20 -3.89
CA ILE A 38 -12.45 -0.05 -3.05
C ILE A 38 -13.36 1.05 -3.60
N GLU A 39 -12.81 2.23 -3.89
CA GLU A 39 -13.57 3.38 -4.43
C GLU A 39 -14.37 2.97 -5.68
N LEU A 40 -13.73 2.34 -6.66
CA LEU A 40 -14.37 1.85 -7.88
C LEU A 40 -15.49 0.83 -7.61
N LEU A 41 -15.26 -0.12 -6.69
CA LEU A 41 -16.25 -1.13 -6.32
C LEU A 41 -17.47 -0.46 -5.67
N THR A 42 -17.26 0.45 -4.72
CA THR A 42 -18.34 1.21 -4.08
C THR A 42 -19.13 2.05 -5.08
N GLU A 43 -18.45 2.78 -5.97
CA GLU A 43 -19.10 3.60 -6.99
C GLU A 43 -19.98 2.77 -7.91
N SER A 44 -19.47 1.63 -8.39
CA SER A 44 -20.23 0.73 -9.27
C SER A 44 -21.49 0.18 -8.59
N CYS A 45 -21.40 -0.21 -7.31
CA CYS A 45 -22.54 -0.69 -6.54
C CYS A 45 -23.58 0.40 -6.29
N GLN A 46 -23.11 1.61 -5.94
CA GLN A 46 -23.98 2.75 -5.71
C GLN A 46 -24.71 3.17 -6.99
N GLN A 47 -24.03 3.17 -8.13
CA GLN A 47 -24.64 3.42 -9.45
C GLN A 47 -25.70 2.39 -9.81
N ALA A 48 -25.50 1.12 -9.43
CA ALA A 48 -26.48 0.06 -9.59
C ALA A 48 -27.65 0.12 -8.56
N GLY A 49 -27.67 1.12 -7.67
CA GLY A 49 -28.67 1.26 -6.62
C GLY A 49 -28.59 0.19 -5.52
N GLY A 50 -27.45 -0.51 -5.43
CA GLY A 50 -27.19 -1.54 -4.43
C GLY A 50 -26.80 -0.98 -3.07
N LYS A 51 -26.91 -1.80 -2.03
CA LYS A 51 -26.43 -1.50 -0.69
C LYS A 51 -25.00 -2.01 -0.54
N ILE A 52 -24.09 -1.12 -0.14
CA ILE A 52 -22.68 -1.41 0.08
C ILE A 52 -22.49 -2.07 1.45
N ILE A 53 -21.80 -3.19 1.49
CA ILE A 53 -21.22 -3.79 2.71
C ILE A 53 -19.72 -3.89 2.47
N LEU A 54 -18.95 -3.10 3.24
CA LEU A 54 -17.50 -3.04 3.13
C LEU A 54 -16.88 -3.24 4.51
N GLU A 55 -16.05 -4.26 4.64
CA GLU A 55 -15.22 -4.50 5.81
C GLU A 55 -13.76 -4.32 5.43
N THR A 56 -13.02 -3.50 6.19
CA THR A 56 -11.61 -3.22 5.90
C THR A 56 -10.75 -3.50 7.12
N ASN A 57 -9.64 -4.20 6.92
CA ASN A 57 -8.56 -4.30 7.89
C ASN A 57 -7.44 -3.34 7.46
N SER A 58 -7.35 -2.19 8.15
CA SER A 58 -6.37 -1.15 7.82
C SER A 58 -4.90 -1.55 8.05
N LEU A 59 -4.66 -2.57 8.89
CA LEU A 59 -3.33 -3.04 9.22
C LEU A 59 -2.78 -3.98 8.14
N SER A 60 -3.59 -4.95 7.69
CA SER A 60 -3.20 -5.88 6.63
C SER A 60 -3.53 -5.36 5.22
N MET A 61 -4.34 -4.29 5.12
CA MET A 61 -4.96 -3.83 3.88
C MET A 61 -5.77 -4.94 3.20
N ASP A 62 -6.41 -5.79 4.01
CA ASP A 62 -7.39 -6.75 3.51
C ASP A 62 -8.77 -6.11 3.54
N TYR A 63 -9.62 -6.47 2.59
CA TYR A 63 -10.99 -6.01 2.56
C TYR A 63 -11.95 -7.11 2.11
N SER A 64 -13.18 -7.03 2.58
CA SER A 64 -14.32 -7.79 2.06
C SER A 64 -15.34 -6.81 1.53
N PHE A 65 -15.77 -7.00 0.28
CA PHE A 65 -16.74 -6.15 -0.38
C PHE A 65 -17.92 -6.99 -0.86
N GLU A 66 -19.12 -6.58 -0.51
CA GLU A 66 -20.36 -7.14 -1.01
C GLU A 66 -21.30 -6.02 -1.47
N CYS A 67 -21.88 -6.19 -2.66
CA CYS A 67 -22.92 -5.32 -3.19
C CYS A 67 -24.26 -6.07 -3.15
N GLN A 68 -25.10 -5.72 -2.19
CA GLN A 68 -26.45 -6.29 -2.12
C GLN A 68 -27.34 -5.55 -3.10
N LYS A 69 -27.75 -6.27 -4.15
CA LYS A 69 -28.80 -5.80 -5.05
C LYS A 69 -30.12 -5.75 -4.26
N LYS A 70 -30.90 -4.70 -4.51
CA LYS A 70 -32.25 -4.54 -3.96
C LYS A 70 -33.15 -5.72 -4.32
#